data_AF-A0A3A9ZW39-F1
#
_entry.id   AF-A0A3A9ZW39-F1
#
_cell.length_a   1.000
_cell.length_b   1.000
_cell.length_c   1.000
_cell.angle_alpha   90.00
_cell.angle_beta   90.00
_cell.angle_gamma   90.00
#
_symmetry.space_group_name_H-M   'P 1'
#
loop_
_entity.id
_entity.type
_entity.pdbx_description
1 polymer ?
#
loop_
_entity_poly.entity_id
_entity_poly.type
_entity_poly.pdbx_seq_one_letter_code
_entity_poly.pdbx_strand_id
1 'polypeptide(L)'
;NTVFVSLAWIVLSAAGFLVLPDRWVVAGIGFSYGLAYALGVGLAWRRLRRRLRADLDGPRIVRTYIRLAGASVPAALLGGAVGFALLGALGEGLLGSLAALTAGGVLLLGVFYVAARRMRIEELTTLVGMVRSRLGR
;
A
#
# COMPACT_ATOMS: atom_id res chain seq x y z
N ASN A 1 17.17 -16.53 0.89
CA ASN A 1 15.87 -15.87 1.15
C ASN A 1 15.43 -15.13 -0.11
N THR A 2 16.31 -14.29 -0.66
CA THR A 2 16.22 -13.68 -2.00
C THR A 2 15.74 -14.64 -3.08
N VAL A 3 16.33 -15.84 -3.21
CA VAL A 3 15.97 -16.82 -4.26
C VAL A 3 14.48 -17.21 -4.30
N PHE A 4 13.83 -17.40 -3.14
CA PHE A 4 12.40 -17.74 -3.08
C PHE A 4 11.50 -16.54 -3.42
N VAL A 5 11.88 -15.34 -3.01
CA VAL A 5 11.15 -14.10 -3.36
C VAL A 5 11.28 -13.84 -4.86
N SER A 6 12.49 -14.00 -5.40
CA SER A 6 12.76 -13.87 -6.83
C SER A 6 12.00 -14.93 -7.63
N LEU A 7 11.99 -16.20 -7.20
CA LEU A 7 11.21 -17.25 -7.85
C LEU A 7 9.72 -16.96 -7.83
N ALA A 8 9.17 -16.56 -6.68
CA ALA A 8 7.75 -16.21 -6.58
C ALA A 8 7.41 -15.01 -7.48
N TRP A 9 8.28 -13.99 -7.50
CA TRP A 9 8.12 -12.83 -8.38
C TRP A 9 8.15 -13.20 -9.86
N ILE A 10 9.10 -14.03 -10.26
CA ILE A 10 9.26 -14.50 -11.64
C ILE A 10 8.05 -15.32 -12.07
N VAL A 11 7.59 -16.26 -11.23
CA VAL A 11 6.44 -17.13 -11.53
C VAL A 11 5.16 -16.30 -11.62
N LEU A 12 4.91 -15.38 -10.69
CA LEU A 12 3.72 -14.53 -10.73
C LEU A 12 3.75 -13.55 -11.91
N SER A 13 4.91 -12.94 -12.21
CA SER A 13 5.03 -12.01 -13.34
C SER A 13 4.88 -12.73 -14.67
N ALA A 14 5.45 -13.94 -14.80
CA ALA A 14 5.27 -14.77 -15.99
C ALA A 14 3.80 -15.20 -16.16
N ALA A 15 3.13 -15.59 -15.07
CA ALA A 15 1.70 -15.90 -15.10
C ALA A 15 0.84 -14.67 -15.46
N GLY A 16 1.17 -13.50 -14.90
CA GLY A 16 0.50 -12.24 -15.23
C GLY A 16 0.68 -11.83 -16.69
N PHE A 17 1.87 -12.03 -17.24
CA PHE A 17 2.18 -11.76 -18.64
C PHE A 17 1.45 -12.70 -19.62
N LEU A 18 1.26 -13.97 -19.25
CA LEU A 18 0.59 -14.97 -20.08
C LEU A 18 -0.95 -14.87 -20.06
N VAL A 19 -1.53 -14.31 -18.99
CA VAL A 19 -2.98 -14.34 -18.77
C VAL A 19 -3.66 -13.00 -19.10
N LEU A 20 -2.95 -11.86 -19.06
CA LEU A 20 -3.56 -10.55 -19.25
C LEU A 20 -3.38 -9.99 -20.69
N PRO A 21 -4.45 -9.40 -21.28
CA PRO A 21 -4.36 -8.70 -22.56
C PRO A 21 -3.45 -7.45 -22.45
N ASP A 22 -2.71 -7.12 -23.53
CA ASP A 22 -1.64 -6.12 -23.61
C ASP A 22 -1.90 -4.79 -22.87
N ARG A 23 -3.15 -4.31 -22.91
CA ARG A 23 -3.60 -3.08 -22.21
C ARG A 23 -3.53 -3.14 -20.68
N TRP A 24 -3.56 -4.31 -20.06
CA TRP A 24 -3.54 -4.50 -18.59
C TRP A 24 -2.24 -5.14 -18.09
N VAL A 25 -1.32 -5.51 -18.98
CA VAL A 25 -0.09 -6.23 -18.63
C VAL A 25 0.74 -5.46 -17.60
N VAL A 26 0.89 -4.15 -17.74
CA VAL A 26 1.66 -3.32 -16.78
C VAL A 26 1.02 -3.31 -15.39
N ALA A 27 -0.32 -3.20 -15.33
CA ALA A 27 -1.05 -3.27 -14.06
C ALA A 27 -0.93 -4.66 -13.41
N GLY A 28 -0.99 -5.72 -14.22
CA GLY A 28 -0.78 -7.11 -13.78
C GLY A 28 0.63 -7.38 -13.25
N ILE A 29 1.65 -6.81 -13.89
CA ILE A 29 3.05 -6.89 -13.43
C ILE A 29 3.20 -6.16 -12.09
N GLY A 30 2.63 -4.96 -11.95
CA GLY A 30 2.64 -4.22 -10.69
C GLY A 30 1.96 -4.99 -9.54
N PHE A 31 0.82 -5.63 -9.82
CA PHE A 31 0.13 -6.49 -8.85
C PHE A 31 0.97 -7.72 -8.45
N SER A 32 1.61 -8.35 -9.43
CA SER A 32 2.52 -9.48 -9.23
C SER A 32 3.72 -9.10 -8.34
N TYR A 33 4.23 -7.88 -8.50
CA TYR A 33 5.28 -7.32 -7.63
C TYR A 33 4.81 -7.23 -6.17
N GLY A 34 3.60 -6.72 -5.94
CA GLY A 34 3.00 -6.63 -4.61
C GLY A 34 2.84 -7.99 -3.93
N LEU A 35 2.32 -8.99 -4.65
CA LEU A 35 2.19 -10.35 -4.13
C LEU A 35 3.54 -10.99 -3.82
N ALA A 36 4.54 -10.80 -4.68
CA ALA A 36 5.88 -11.34 -4.45
C ALA A 36 6.50 -10.79 -3.16
N TYR A 37 6.32 -9.50 -2.87
CA TYR A 37 6.76 -8.92 -1.62
C TYR A 37 5.97 -9.42 -0.42
N ALA A 38 4.65 -9.59 -0.53
CA ALA A 38 3.85 -10.16 0.55
C ALA A 38 4.34 -11.58 0.93
N LEU A 39 4.64 -12.41 -0.08
CA LEU A 39 5.24 -13.72 0.11
C LEU A 39 6.64 -13.62 0.73
N GLY A 40 7.48 -12.70 0.25
CA GLY A 40 8.82 -12.50 0.76
C GLY A 40 8.88 -12.06 2.22
N VAL A 41 7.98 -11.14 2.61
CA VAL A 41 7.81 -10.72 4.01
C VAL A 41 7.35 -11.91 4.86
N GLY A 42 6.36 -12.68 4.40
CA GLY A 42 5.87 -13.87 5.11
C GLY A 42 6.97 -14.92 5.36
N LEU A 43 7.82 -15.18 4.36
CA LEU A 43 8.95 -16.10 4.51
C LEU A 43 10.04 -15.55 5.44
N ALA A 44 10.39 -14.27 5.30
CA ALA A 44 11.36 -13.61 6.17
C ALA A 44 10.91 -13.65 7.63
N TRP A 45 9.63 -13.39 7.89
CA TRP A 45 9.02 -13.47 9.22
C TRP A 45 9.11 -14.88 9.81
N ARG A 46 8.72 -15.91 9.05
CA ARG A 46 8.82 -17.31 9.48
C ARG A 46 10.27 -17.70 9.82
N ARG A 47 11.24 -17.22 9.04
CA ARG A 47 12.67 -17.49 9.27
C ARG A 47 13.20 -16.77 10.51
N LEU A 48 12.80 -15.51 10.72
CA LEU A 48 13.18 -14.73 11.88
C LEU A 48 12.63 -15.33 13.18
N ARG A 49 11.35 -15.74 13.18
CA ARG A 49 10.70 -16.41 14.32
C ARG A 49 11.43 -17.69 14.73
N ARG A 50 11.90 -18.49 13.77
CA ARG A 50 12.68 -19.71 14.07
C ARG A 50 14.06 -19.41 14.66
N ARG A 51 14.68 -18.28 14.30
CA ARG A 51 16.03 -17.91 14.76
C ARG A 51 16.04 -17.25 16.13
N LEU A 52 15.07 -16.38 16.40
CA LEU A 52 15.06 -15.60 17.64
C LEU A 52 14.55 -16.38 18.86
N ARG A 53 13.88 -17.54 18.67
CA ARG A 53 13.27 -18.36 19.75
C ARG A 53 12.43 -17.56 20.78
N ALA A 54 12.05 -16.34 20.43
CA ALA A 54 11.28 -15.41 21.23
C ALA A 54 10.03 -15.01 20.47
N ASP A 55 8.95 -14.72 21.20
CA ASP A 55 7.73 -14.18 20.62
C ASP A 55 8.02 -12.74 20.19
N LEU A 56 8.38 -12.56 18.92
CA LEU A 56 8.15 -11.29 18.25
C LEU A 56 6.66 -11.03 18.42
N ASP A 57 6.23 -9.88 18.94
CA ASP A 57 4.83 -9.43 19.12
C ASP A 57 3.99 -9.44 17.81
N GLY A 58 4.02 -10.55 17.10
CA GLY A 58 3.53 -10.79 15.77
C GLY A 58 2.03 -10.65 15.69
N PRO A 59 1.25 -11.17 16.66
CA PRO A 59 -0.19 -10.93 16.68
C PRO A 59 -0.52 -9.45 16.75
N ARG A 60 0.22 -8.65 17.53
CA ARG A 60 0.02 -7.20 17.63
C ARG A 60 0.41 -6.49 16.33
N ILE A 61 1.60 -6.79 15.81
CA ILE A 61 2.13 -6.19 14.57
C ILE A 61 1.24 -6.53 13.38
N VAL A 62 0.90 -7.80 13.18
CA VAL A 62 0.02 -8.25 12.09
C VAL A 62 -1.35 -7.58 12.19
N ARG A 63 -1.91 -7.45 13.39
CA ARG A 63 -3.18 -6.74 13.60
C ARG A 63 -3.07 -5.26 13.24
N THR A 64 -1.96 -4.59 13.55
CA THR A 64 -1.74 -3.20 13.13
C THR A 64 -1.62 -3.09 11.59
N TYR A 65 -0.84 -3.96 10.96
CA TYR A 65 -0.68 -3.97 9.50
C TYR A 65 -1.98 -4.27 8.75
N ILE A 66 -2.79 -5.22 9.23
CA ILE A 66 -4.11 -5.52 8.66
C ILE A 66 -5.03 -4.31 8.78
N ARG A 67 -5.01 -3.59 9.91
CA ARG A 67 -5.78 -2.35 10.08
C ARG A 67 -5.30 -1.24 9.15
N LEU A 68 -3.99 -1.06 9.00
CA LEU A 68 -3.41 -0.09 8.07
C LEU A 68 -3.79 -0.42 6.62
N ALA A 69 -3.62 -1.67 6.20
CA ALA A 69 -4.03 -2.14 4.87
C ALA A 69 -5.54 -1.93 4.66
N GLY A 70 -6.36 -2.26 5.67
CA GLY A 70 -7.80 -2.02 5.65
C GLY A 70 -8.16 -0.54 5.56
N ALA A 71 -7.39 0.37 6.18
CA ALA A 71 -7.57 1.81 6.05
C ALA A 71 -7.13 2.37 4.68
N SER A 72 -6.16 1.71 4.02
CA SER A 72 -5.74 2.07 2.66
C SER A 72 -6.81 1.78 1.61
N VAL A 73 -7.65 0.75 1.80
CA VAL A 73 -8.73 0.40 0.85
C VAL A 73 -9.71 1.55 0.61
N PRO A 74 -10.41 2.11 1.62
CA PRO A 74 -11.35 3.22 1.39
C PRO A 74 -10.64 4.49 0.92
N ALA A 75 -9.40 4.72 1.35
CA ALA A 75 -8.61 5.86 0.91
C ALA A 75 -8.27 5.77 -0.59
N ALA A 76 -7.84 4.60 -1.06
CA ALA A 76 -7.54 4.36 -2.46
C ALA A 76 -8.81 4.43 -3.32
N LEU A 77 -9.94 3.87 -2.84
CA LEU A 77 -11.21 3.92 -3.55
C LEU A 77 -11.72 5.36 -3.72
N LEU A 78 -11.75 6.14 -2.64
CA LEU A 78 -12.26 7.52 -2.69
C LEU A 78 -11.30 8.46 -3.44
N GLY A 79 -9.99 8.38 -3.16
CA GLY A 79 -8.99 9.19 -3.86
C GLY A 79 -8.94 8.85 -5.36
N GLY A 80 -8.98 7.57 -5.70
CA GLY A 80 -9.04 7.10 -7.08
C GLY A 80 -10.30 7.54 -7.80
N ALA A 81 -11.48 7.36 -7.18
CA ALA A 81 -12.76 7.77 -7.78
C ALA A 81 -12.80 9.27 -8.10
N VAL A 82 -12.30 10.12 -7.19
CA VAL A 82 -12.22 11.56 -7.43
C VAL A 82 -11.19 11.90 -8.52
N GLY A 83 -10.04 11.23 -8.52
CA GLY A 83 -9.05 11.38 -9.60
C GLY A 83 -9.64 11.05 -10.97
N PHE A 84 -10.33 9.91 -11.10
CA PHE A 84 -11.00 9.50 -12.34
C PHE A 84 -12.13 10.46 -12.75
N ALA A 85 -12.93 10.94 -11.79
CA ALA A 85 -13.98 11.91 -12.07
C ALA A 85 -13.41 13.23 -12.60
N LEU A 86 -12.29 13.70 -12.03
CA LEU A 86 -11.62 14.93 -12.48
C LEU A 86 -10.97 14.77 -13.85
N LEU A 87 -10.34 13.63 -14.13
CA LEU A 87 -9.83 13.30 -15.46
C LEU A 87 -10.95 13.24 -16.50
N GLY A 88 -12.11 12.67 -16.14
CA GLY A 88 -13.29 12.62 -17.00
C GLY A 88 -13.93 13.98 -17.27
N ALA A 89 -13.88 14.91 -16.31
CA ALA A 89 -14.51 16.23 -16.43
C ALA A 89 -13.59 17.30 -17.02
N LEU A 90 -12.31 17.31 -16.68
CA LEU A 90 -11.31 18.30 -17.14
C LEU A 90 -10.44 17.81 -18.31
N GLY A 91 -10.55 16.51 -18.65
CA GLY A 91 -9.73 15.86 -19.67
C GLY A 91 -8.33 15.49 -19.18
N GLU A 92 -7.60 14.74 -20.01
CA GLU A 92 -6.24 14.25 -19.71
C GLU A 92 -5.14 15.29 -19.98
N GLY A 93 -5.50 16.57 -20.13
CA GLY A 93 -4.54 17.66 -20.28
C GLY A 93 -3.71 17.90 -19.01
N LEU A 94 -2.70 18.76 -19.11
CA LEU A 94 -1.80 19.10 -17.98
C LEU A 94 -2.59 19.54 -16.74
N LEU A 95 -3.58 20.42 -16.92
CA LEU A 95 -4.40 20.94 -15.82
C LEU A 95 -5.30 19.88 -15.20
N GLY A 96 -5.94 19.03 -16.01
CA GLY A 96 -6.78 17.93 -15.51
C GLY A 96 -5.96 16.88 -14.77
N SER A 97 -4.77 16.56 -15.26
CA SER A 97 -3.83 15.64 -14.61
C SER A 97 -3.29 16.20 -13.29
N LEU A 98 -2.91 17.48 -13.24
CA LEU A 98 -2.49 18.14 -12.00
C LEU A 98 -3.62 18.23 -10.98
N ALA A 99 -4.84 18.57 -11.43
CA ALA A 99 -6.01 18.62 -10.56
C ALA A 99 -6.36 17.24 -10.00
N ALA A 100 -6.40 16.20 -10.85
CA ALA A 100 -6.67 14.83 -10.44
C ALA A 100 -5.60 14.29 -9.47
N LEU A 101 -4.32 14.57 -9.74
CA LEU A 101 -3.22 14.15 -8.87
C LEU A 101 -3.26 14.84 -7.51
N THR A 102 -3.43 16.16 -7.49
CA THR A 102 -3.45 16.94 -6.24
C THR A 102 -4.70 16.65 -5.43
N ALA A 103 -5.89 16.72 -6.02
CA ALA A 103 -7.14 16.46 -5.32
C ALA A 103 -7.26 14.99 -4.88
N GLY A 104 -6.96 14.05 -5.78
CA GLY A 104 -6.97 12.62 -5.46
C GLY A 104 -5.94 12.27 -4.38
N GLY A 105 -4.74 12.84 -4.45
CA GLY A 105 -3.70 12.65 -3.45
C GLY A 105 -4.05 13.22 -2.07
N VAL A 106 -4.55 14.47 -2.02
CA VAL A 106 -5.00 15.09 -0.77
C VAL A 106 -6.15 14.31 -0.15
N LEU A 107 -7.11 13.86 -0.96
CA LEU A 107 -8.24 13.08 -0.48
C LEU A 107 -7.81 11.71 0.02
N LEU A 108 -6.93 11.02 -0.70
CA LEU A 108 -6.36 9.74 -0.27
C LEU A 108 -5.65 9.89 1.08
N LEU A 109 -4.78 10.89 1.23
CA LEU A 109 -4.08 11.15 2.49
C LEU A 109 -5.04 11.49 3.62
N GLY A 110 -6.03 12.35 3.36
CA GLY A 110 -7.04 12.75 4.34
C GLY A 110 -7.89 11.57 4.81
N VAL A 111 -8.43 10.78 3.87
CA VAL A 111 -9.25 9.61 4.17
C VAL A 111 -8.43 8.54 4.88
N PHE A 112 -7.21 8.26 4.41
CA PHE A 112 -6.31 7.30 5.06
C PHE A 112 -6.04 7.70 6.50
N TYR A 113 -5.69 8.98 6.74
CA TYR A 113 -5.41 9.50 8.07
C TYR A 113 -6.64 9.37 8.97
N VAL A 114 -7.82 9.76 8.49
CA VAL A 114 -9.07 9.66 9.26
C VAL A 114 -9.41 8.19 9.56
N ALA A 115 -9.32 7.30 8.57
CA ALA A 115 -9.61 5.87 8.74
C ALA A 115 -8.63 5.21 9.72
N ALA A 116 -7.32 5.47 9.57
CA ALA A 116 -6.29 4.96 10.46
C ALA A 116 -6.46 5.49 11.90
N ARG A 117 -6.83 6.77 12.06
CA ARG A 117 -7.13 7.37 13.36
C ARG A 117 -8.39 6.78 13.99
N ARG A 118 -9.45 6.55 13.20
CA ARG A 118 -10.69 5.89 13.66
C ARG A 118 -10.44 4.47 14.14
N MET A 119 -9.49 3.75 13.56
CA MET A 119 -9.06 2.42 14.01
C MET A 119 -8.18 2.44 15.27
N ARG A 120 -7.94 3.61 15.87
CA ARG A 120 -7.11 3.84 17.08
C ARG A 120 -5.74 3.19 16.97
N ILE A 121 -5.06 3.38 15.84
CA ILE A 121 -3.70 2.90 15.67
C ILE A 121 -2.78 3.84 16.46
N GLU A 122 -2.32 3.39 17.62
CA GLU A 122 -1.41 4.14 18.49
C GLU A 122 -0.15 4.57 17.73
N GLU A 123 0.42 3.67 16.94
CA GLU A 123 1.65 3.90 16.15
C GLU A 123 1.54 5.12 15.22
N LEU A 124 0.38 5.31 14.58
CA LEU A 124 0.13 6.44 13.68
C LEU A 124 0.03 7.75 14.47
N THR A 125 -0.59 7.71 15.64
CA THR A 125 -0.71 8.87 16.54
C THR A 125 0.66 9.27 17.09
N THR A 126 1.51 8.29 17.44
CA THR A 126 2.88 8.52 17.90
C THR A 126 3.75 9.11 16.78
N LEU A 127 3.68 8.57 15.56
CA LEU A 127 4.41 9.10 14.40
C LEU A 127 4.07 10.56 14.12
N VAL A 128 2.77 10.89 14.09
CA VAL A 128 2.30 12.27 13.86
C VAL A 128 2.72 13.19 15.01
N GLY A 129 2.70 12.70 16.25
CA GLY A 129 3.21 13.42 17.42
C GLY A 129 4.71 13.74 17.30
N MET A 130 5.52 12.77 16.84
CA MET A 130 6.96 12.97 16.62
C MET A 130 7.25 13.96 15.48
N VAL A 131 6.49 13.91 14.39
CA VAL A 131 6.64 14.85 13.28
C VAL A 131 6.24 16.26 13.70
N ARG A 132 5.13 16.42 14.44
CA ARG A 132 4.71 17.71 15.00
C ARG A 132 5.71 18.28 16.01
N SER A 133 6.31 17.46 16.85
CA SER A 133 7.32 17.92 17.81
C SER A 133 8.64 18.35 17.15
N ARG A 134 8.92 17.85 15.94
CA ARG A 134 10.06 18.25 15.11
C ARG A 134 9.78 19.49 14.25
N LEU A 135 8.54 19.67 13.77
CA LEU A 135 8.12 20.83 12.97
C LEU A 135 7.73 22.06 13.83
N GLY A 136 7.50 21.87 15.13
CA GLY A 136 7.16 22.94 16.08
C GLY A 136 8.36 23.60 16.76
N ARG A 137 9.55 23.53 16.16
CA ARG A 137 10.71 24.37 16.51
C ARG A 137 10.98 25.34 15.38
#